data_AF-A0AAV8WFW4-F1
#
_entry.id   AF-A0AAV8WFW4-F1
#
_cell.length_a   1.000
_cell.length_b   1.000
_cell.length_c   1.000
_cell.angle_alpha   90.00
_cell.angle_beta   90.00
_cell.angle_gamma   90.00
#
_symmetry.space_group_name_H-M   'P 1'
#
loop_
_entity.id
_entity.type
_entity.pdbx_description
1 polymer ?
#
loop_
_entity_poly.entity_id
_entity_poly.type
_entity_poly.pdbx_seq_one_letter_code
_entity_poly.pdbx_strand_id
1 'polypeptide(L)'
;MEFFGLTSYGVSDPIKDMMRPDYQEPTSPSDNTLTASSDKSFCEKIKELDCYIGFTDGFAYRSWDRLTRMRKKYVFKPVGPYEMYLYPGANSMEYGWFHSDPSLDFPSSSDNWYKPRKTYPMIASDVSR
;
A
#
# COMPACT_ATOMS: atom_id res chain seq x y z
N MET A 1 11.86 -17.39 -17.58
CA MET A 1 10.52 -17.38 -16.97
C MET A 1 9.60 -17.90 -18.06
N GLU A 2 9.21 -19.17 -17.96
CA GLU A 2 8.43 -19.85 -18.99
C GLU A 2 7.01 -19.28 -19.00
N PHE A 3 6.64 -18.72 -20.15
CA PHE A 3 5.38 -18.03 -20.39
C PHE A 3 4.23 -19.04 -20.38
N PHE A 4 3.26 -18.80 -19.50
CA PHE A 4 1.98 -19.50 -19.51
C PHE A 4 1.25 -19.19 -20.82
N GLY A 5 1.00 -20.23 -21.62
CA GLY A 5 -0.03 -20.32 -22.65
C GLY A 5 -0.08 -19.20 -23.70
N LEU A 6 0.47 -19.46 -24.90
CA LEU A 6 0.06 -18.74 -26.10
C LEU A 6 -1.45 -18.93 -26.31
N THR A 7 -2.26 -17.95 -25.93
CA THR A 7 -3.65 -17.87 -26.35
C THR A 7 -3.69 -17.32 -27.78
N SER A 8 -4.79 -17.52 -28.51
CA SER A 8 -4.96 -16.96 -29.87
C SER A 8 -4.82 -15.42 -29.94
N TYR A 9 -4.81 -14.75 -28.78
CA TYR A 9 -4.70 -13.29 -28.63
C TYR A 9 -3.31 -12.86 -28.12
N GLY A 10 -2.34 -13.77 -28.11
CA GLY A 10 -0.99 -13.51 -27.61
C GLY A 10 -0.78 -14.02 -26.20
N VAL A 11 0.21 -13.46 -25.53
CA VAL A 11 0.59 -13.90 -24.19
C VAL A 11 -0.15 -13.03 -23.18
N SER A 12 -0.94 -13.69 -22.35
CA SER A 12 -1.57 -13.06 -21.19
C SER A 12 -0.50 -12.67 -20.16
N ASP A 13 -0.44 -11.39 -19.81
CA ASP A 13 0.30 -10.92 -18.64
C ASP A 13 -0.68 -10.79 -17.47
N PRO A 14 -0.86 -11.85 -16.65
CA PRO A 14 -1.91 -11.88 -15.62
C PRO A 14 -1.76 -10.78 -14.58
N ILE A 15 -0.54 -10.31 -14.34
CA ILE A 15 -0.28 -9.19 -13.42
C ILE A 15 -0.77 -7.88 -14.02
N LYS A 16 -0.58 -7.67 -15.32
CA LYS A 16 -0.99 -6.44 -16.01
C LYS A 16 -2.50 -6.37 -16.15
N ASP A 17 -3.15 -7.51 -16.40
CA ASP A 17 -4.60 -7.61 -16.50
C ASP A 17 -5.30 -7.36 -15.15
N MET A 18 -4.62 -7.65 -14.04
CA MET A 18 -5.12 -7.40 -12.70
C MET A 18 -5.01 -5.92 -12.27
N MET A 19 -4.11 -5.14 -12.85
CA MET A 19 -3.89 -3.75 -12.46
C MET A 19 -5.06 -2.86 -12.87
N ARG A 20 -5.45 -1.92 -12.01
CA ARG A 20 -6.43 -0.89 -12.40
C ARG A 20 -5.83 0.01 -13.48
N PRO A 21 -6.59 0.33 -14.54
CA PRO A 21 -6.11 1.21 -15.60
C PRO A 21 -5.82 2.64 -15.09
N ASP A 22 -6.53 3.06 -14.03
CA ASP A 22 -6.41 4.40 -13.44
C ASP A 22 -5.21 4.53 -12.49
N TYR A 23 -4.64 3.42 -12.05
CA TYR A 23 -3.55 3.43 -11.08
C TYR A 23 -2.20 3.55 -11.77
N GLN A 24 -1.46 4.63 -11.45
CA GLN A 24 -0.12 4.86 -11.96
C GLN A 24 0.89 4.99 -10.82
N GLU A 25 1.88 4.09 -10.78
CA GLU A 25 2.95 4.20 -9.79
C GLU A 25 3.83 5.42 -10.04
N PRO A 26 4.23 6.14 -8.98
CA PRO A 26 5.17 7.23 -9.11
C PRO A 26 6.52 6.70 -9.58
N THR A 27 7.11 7.40 -10.55
CA THR A 27 8.39 7.01 -11.18
C THR A 27 9.59 7.72 -10.55
N SER A 28 9.36 8.87 -9.92
CA SER A 28 10.35 9.62 -9.17
C SER A 28 9.74 10.21 -7.89
N PRO A 29 10.55 10.38 -6.83
CA PRO A 29 10.09 11.07 -5.62
C PRO A 29 9.71 12.52 -5.93
N SER A 30 8.79 13.07 -5.13
CA SER A 30 8.39 14.46 -5.26
C SER A 30 9.52 15.42 -4.87
N ASP A 31 9.82 16.39 -5.72
CA ASP A 31 10.88 17.39 -5.52
C ASP A 31 10.67 18.29 -4.28
N ASN A 32 9.43 18.36 -3.76
CA ASN A 32 9.03 19.22 -2.65
C ASN A 32 9.64 18.87 -1.28
N THR A 33 10.35 17.74 -1.17
CA THR A 33 11.02 17.37 0.10
C THR A 33 12.42 17.99 0.23
N LEU A 34 12.94 18.62 -0.83
CA LEU A 34 14.22 19.36 -0.83
C LEU A 34 14.05 20.87 -0.60
N THR A 35 12.82 21.38 -0.67
CA THR A 35 12.51 22.83 -0.60
C THR A 35 12.18 23.32 0.82
N ALA A 36 12.40 22.50 1.85
CA ALA A 36 12.49 23.04 3.20
C ALA A 36 13.80 23.84 3.28
N SER A 37 13.66 25.17 3.27
CA SER A 37 14.64 26.19 3.62
C SER A 37 15.40 25.80 4.90
N SER A 38 16.47 25.05 4.72
CA SER A 38 17.29 24.53 5.78
C SER A 38 18.70 24.63 5.27
N ASP A 39 19.46 25.53 5.88
CA ASP A 39 20.90 25.79 5.67
C ASP A 39 21.79 24.56 5.94
N LYS A 40 21.19 23.39 6.17
CA LYS A 40 21.88 22.13 6.39
C LYS A 40 22.52 21.63 5.09
N SER A 41 23.77 21.17 5.21
CA SER A 41 24.52 20.60 4.10
C SER A 41 23.85 19.32 3.56
N PHE A 42 24.10 18.99 2.30
CA PHE A 42 23.57 17.79 1.65
C PHE A 42 23.85 16.50 2.45
N CYS A 43 25.04 16.40 3.07
CA CYS A 43 25.41 15.29 3.94
C CYS A 43 24.57 15.18 5.22
N GLU A 44 24.06 16.29 5.76
CA GLU A 44 23.20 16.29 6.95
C GLU A 44 21.76 15.93 6.59
N LYS A 45 21.28 16.36 5.42
CA LYS A 45 19.99 15.91 4.86
C LYS A 45 19.98 14.40 4.60
N ILE A 46 21.10 13.83 4.12
CA ILE A 46 21.30 12.38 3.91
C ILE A 46 21.29 11.56 5.22
N LYS A 47 21.43 12.18 6.39
CA LYS A 47 21.30 11.48 7.69
C LYS A 47 19.87 11.49 8.24
N GLU A 48 19.04 12.48 7.88
CA GLU A 48 17.59 12.49 8.16
C GLU A 48 16.82 11.63 7.14
N LEU A 49 17.27 11.63 5.88
CA LEU A 49 16.93 10.63 4.88
C LEU A 49 17.66 9.32 5.20
N ASP A 50 17.07 8.18 4.92
CA ASP A 50 17.76 6.90 5.06
C ASP A 50 18.93 6.85 4.06
N CYS A 51 20.17 6.83 4.51
CA CYS A 51 21.34 6.93 3.62
C CYS A 51 21.44 5.80 2.57
N TYR A 52 20.65 4.73 2.73
CA TYR A 52 20.57 3.61 1.78
C TYR A 52 19.31 3.61 0.90
N ILE A 53 18.26 4.38 1.21
CA ILE A 53 16.96 4.36 0.49
C ILE A 53 16.48 5.77 0.10
N GLY A 54 16.94 6.83 0.78
CA GLY A 54 16.38 8.17 0.70
C GLY A 54 15.10 8.28 1.52
N PHE A 55 14.05 8.90 0.96
CA PHE A 55 12.76 9.07 1.62
C PHE A 55 12.06 7.71 1.73
N THR A 56 11.63 7.30 2.93
CA THR A 56 10.88 6.06 3.15
C THR A 56 9.39 6.31 3.00
N ASP A 57 8.97 6.47 1.77
CA ASP A 57 7.59 6.72 1.36
C ASP A 57 6.83 5.45 0.93
N GLY A 58 7.53 4.31 0.92
CA GLY A 58 6.99 3.00 0.56
C GLY A 58 6.82 2.75 -0.94
N PHE A 59 7.27 3.65 -1.81
CA PHE A 59 7.28 3.44 -3.26
C PHE A 59 8.66 2.99 -3.78
N ALA A 60 8.64 1.99 -4.67
CA ALA A 60 9.87 1.40 -5.21
C ALA A 60 10.45 2.16 -6.42
N TYR A 61 9.69 3.07 -7.05
CA TYR A 61 10.12 3.87 -8.21
C TYR A 61 10.75 3.03 -9.34
N ARG A 62 10.13 1.89 -9.66
CA ARG A 62 10.62 0.93 -10.67
C ARG A 62 12.02 0.34 -10.38
N SER A 63 12.53 0.46 -9.16
CA SER A 63 13.82 -0.11 -8.73
C SER A 63 13.63 -1.35 -7.86
N TRP A 64 14.13 -2.49 -8.35
CA TRP A 64 14.11 -3.75 -7.61
C TRP A 64 14.99 -3.73 -6.36
N ASP A 65 16.14 -3.06 -6.44
CA ASP A 65 17.06 -2.90 -5.32
C ASP A 65 16.41 -2.09 -4.19
N ARG A 66 15.72 -0.99 -4.54
CA ARG A 66 14.94 -0.19 -3.58
C ARG A 66 13.84 -1.02 -2.92
N LEU A 67 13.05 -1.76 -3.70
CA LEU A 67 12.02 -2.66 -3.18
C LEU A 67 12.59 -3.67 -2.17
N THR A 68 13.74 -4.27 -2.50
CA THR A 68 14.41 -5.24 -1.63
C THR A 68 14.86 -4.62 -0.32
N ARG A 69 15.45 -3.42 -0.37
CA ARG A 69 15.88 -2.68 0.83
C ARG A 69 14.67 -2.25 1.68
N MET A 70 13.58 -1.81 1.07
CA MET A 70 12.34 -1.44 1.76
C MET A 70 11.74 -2.63 2.52
N ARG A 71 11.68 -3.82 1.89
CA ARG A 71 11.22 -5.06 2.55
C ARG A 71 12.08 -5.41 3.75
N LYS A 72 13.41 -5.29 3.65
CA LYS A 72 14.33 -5.54 4.78
C LYS A 72 14.11 -4.59 5.96
N LYS A 73 13.59 -3.39 5.69
CA LYS A 73 13.29 -2.36 6.69
C LYS A 73 11.84 -2.36 7.13
N TYR A 74 11.04 -3.35 6.70
CA TYR A 74 9.62 -3.44 7.00
C TYR A 74 8.84 -2.17 6.61
N VAL A 75 9.30 -1.47 5.56
CA VAL A 75 8.58 -0.32 5.00
C VAL A 75 7.46 -0.87 4.12
N PHE A 76 6.23 -0.66 4.56
CA PHE A 76 5.05 -1.04 3.80
C PHE A 76 4.71 0.00 2.75
N LYS A 77 4.10 -0.47 1.68
CA LYS A 77 3.56 0.42 0.65
C LYS A 77 2.38 1.21 1.25
N PRO A 78 2.25 2.51 0.96
CA PRO A 78 1.18 3.33 1.53
C PRO A 78 -0.19 3.01 0.91
N VAL A 79 -0.22 2.46 -0.30
CA VAL A 79 -1.45 2.12 -1.01
C VAL A 79 -1.85 0.65 -0.81
N GLY A 80 -3.15 0.43 -0.66
CA GLY A 80 -3.73 -0.89 -0.47
C GLY A 80 -3.91 -1.68 -1.78
N PRO A 81 -4.15 -3.00 -1.70
CA PRO A 81 -4.39 -3.82 -2.89
C PRO A 81 -5.64 -3.40 -3.67
N TYR A 82 -6.70 -2.94 -3.00
CA TYR A 82 -7.92 -2.40 -3.61
C TYR A 82 -7.68 -1.17 -4.49
N GLU A 83 -6.71 -0.33 -4.12
CA GLU A 83 -6.37 0.88 -4.87
C GLU A 83 -5.55 0.57 -6.13
N MET A 84 -4.78 -0.52 -6.10
CA MET A 84 -3.89 -0.90 -7.19
C MET A 84 -4.53 -1.83 -8.21
N TYR A 85 -5.36 -2.76 -7.75
CA TYR A 85 -5.79 -3.93 -8.52
C TYR A 85 -7.32 -3.94 -8.67
N LEU A 86 -7.81 -4.45 -9.80
CA LEU A 86 -9.25 -4.56 -10.11
C LEU A 86 -9.92 -5.68 -9.29
N TYR A 87 -9.18 -6.76 -9.05
CA TYR A 87 -9.65 -7.95 -8.36
C TYR A 87 -8.48 -8.59 -7.59
N PRO A 88 -8.76 -9.40 -6.55
CA PRO A 88 -7.72 -10.11 -5.83
C PRO A 88 -7.12 -11.21 -6.71
N GLY A 89 -5.83 -11.10 -7.06
CA GLY A 89 -5.14 -12.13 -7.85
C GLY A 89 -4.64 -13.32 -7.03
N ALA A 90 -4.71 -13.23 -5.71
CA ALA A 90 -4.31 -14.30 -4.80
C ALA A 90 -5.31 -14.41 -3.64
N ASN A 91 -5.55 -15.63 -3.18
CA ASN A 91 -6.49 -15.92 -2.08
C ASN A 91 -6.16 -15.17 -0.79
N SER A 92 -4.88 -14.85 -0.55
CA SER A 92 -4.46 -14.06 0.61
C SER A 92 -4.96 -12.61 0.55
N MET A 93 -5.23 -12.08 -0.64
CA MET A 93 -5.78 -10.73 -0.82
C MET A 93 -7.29 -10.69 -0.57
N GLU A 94 -8.01 -11.80 -0.80
CA GLU A 94 -9.48 -11.86 -0.66
C GLU A 94 -9.95 -11.52 0.75
N TYR A 95 -9.29 -12.08 1.76
CA TYR A 95 -9.68 -11.89 3.16
C TYR A 95 -9.74 -10.40 3.56
N GLY A 96 -8.77 -9.61 3.09
CA GLY A 96 -8.66 -8.19 3.42
C GLY A 96 -9.25 -7.24 2.39
N TRP A 97 -9.78 -7.75 1.28
CA TRP A 97 -10.06 -6.94 0.09
C TRP A 97 -11.08 -5.83 0.33
N PHE A 98 -12.15 -6.15 1.06
CA PHE A 98 -13.25 -5.24 1.33
C PHE A 98 -13.03 -4.37 2.57
N HIS A 99 -11.94 -4.58 3.33
CA HIS A 99 -11.67 -3.75 4.51
C HIS A 99 -11.25 -2.32 4.16
N SER A 100 -10.74 -2.10 2.95
CA SER A 100 -10.33 -0.79 2.46
C SER A 100 -11.34 -0.14 1.51
N ASP A 101 -12.56 -0.67 1.40
CA ASP A 101 -13.60 -0.10 0.53
C ASP A 101 -14.23 1.14 1.19
N PRO A 102 -14.07 2.35 0.60
CA PRO A 102 -14.63 3.58 1.16
C PRO A 102 -16.16 3.56 1.25
N SER A 103 -16.84 2.73 0.45
CA SER A 103 -18.29 2.58 0.52
C SER A 103 -18.76 1.84 1.77
N LEU A 104 -17.85 1.12 2.44
CA LEU A 104 -18.10 0.40 3.68
C LEU A 104 -17.64 1.16 4.93
N ASP A 105 -17.09 2.37 4.78
CA ASP A 105 -16.66 3.19 5.93
C ASP A 105 -17.88 3.69 6.72
N PHE A 106 -18.13 2.99 7.83
CA PHE A 106 -19.30 3.09 8.69
C PHE A 106 -19.69 4.46 9.26
N PRO A 107 -18.81 5.48 9.46
CA PRO A 107 -19.22 6.70 10.14
C PRO A 107 -19.86 7.77 9.25
N SER A 108 -19.81 7.67 7.92
CA SER A 108 -20.27 8.74 7.00
C SER A 108 -21.62 8.50 6.34
N SER A 109 -22.09 7.25 6.28
CA SER A 109 -23.35 6.92 5.61
C SER A 109 -24.49 6.73 6.63
N SER A 110 -25.39 7.72 6.70
CA SER A 110 -26.61 7.66 7.51
C SER A 110 -27.58 6.53 7.08
N ASP A 111 -27.27 5.85 5.99
CA ASP A 111 -28.15 4.88 5.30
C ASP A 111 -27.48 3.49 5.20
N ASN A 112 -26.87 3.04 6.30
CA ASN A 112 -26.25 1.71 6.35
C ASN A 112 -27.32 0.61 6.39
N TRP A 113 -27.28 -0.26 5.37
CA TRP A 113 -28.13 -1.46 5.26
C TRP A 113 -27.88 -2.47 6.40
N TYR A 114 -26.67 -2.49 6.95
CA TYR A 114 -26.27 -3.38 8.04
C TYR A 114 -25.92 -2.60 9.29
N LYS A 115 -26.65 -2.86 10.39
CA LYS A 115 -26.35 -2.33 11.72
C LYS A 115 -25.54 -3.37 12.49
N PRO A 116 -24.23 -3.17 12.73
CA PRO A 116 -23.44 -4.11 13.51
C PRO A 116 -24.05 -4.29 14.91
N ARG A 117 -24.04 -5.53 15.41
CA ARG A 117 -24.52 -5.82 16.76
C ARG A 117 -23.69 -5.02 17.77
N LYS A 118 -24.38 -4.38 18.73
CA LYS A 118 -23.72 -3.77 19.89
C LYS A 118 -22.96 -4.84 20.67
N THR A 119 -21.64 -4.72 20.70
CA THR A 119 -20.78 -5.60 21.49
C THR A 119 -20.73 -5.08 22.93
N TYR A 120 -20.73 -6.01 23.89
CA TYR A 120 -20.55 -5.72 25.32
C TYR A 120 -19.27 -6.42 25.76
N PRO A 121 -18.09 -5.80 25.57
CA PRO A 121 -16.84 -6.43 25.97
C PRO A 121 -16.84 -6.60 27.49
N MET A 122 -16.37 -7.77 27.96
CA MET A 122 -16.07 -7.94 29.37
C MET A 122 -14.87 -7.07 29.72
N ILE A 123 -15.10 -6.06 30.55
CA ILE A 123 -14.04 -5.22 31.09
C ILE A 123 -13.48 -5.95 32.31
N ALA A 124 -12.15 -6.00 32.44
CA ALA A 124 -11.53 -6.46 33.68
C ALA A 124 -11.99 -5.53 34.83
N SER A 125 -12.61 -6.11 35.85
CA SER A 125 -12.92 -5.38 37.08
C SER A 125 -11.64 -5.17 37.90
N ASP A 126 -11.67 -4.21 38.83
CA ASP A 126 -10.56 -3.97 39.76
C ASP A 126 -10.20 -5.21 40.61
N VAL A 127 -11.12 -6.16 40.75
CA VAL A 127 -10.90 -7.44 41.46
C VAL A 127 -10.13 -8.46 40.59
N SER A 128 -10.19 -8.31 39.27
CA SER A 128 -9.53 -9.20 38.30
C SER A 128 -8.19 -8.68 37.78
N ARG A 129 -7.69 -7.56 38.32
CA ARG A 129 -6.45 -6.89 37.93
C ARG A 129 -5.36 -7.10 38.96
#